data_AF-A0A061JE94-F1
#
_entry.id   AF-A0A061JE94-F1
#
_cell.length_a   1.000
_cell.length_b   1.000
_cell.length_c   1.000
_cell.angle_alpha   90.00
_cell.angle_beta   90.00
_cell.angle_gamma   90.00
#
_symmetry.space_group_name_H-M   'P 1'
#
loop_
_entity.id
_entity.type
_entity.pdbx_description
1 polymer ?
#
loop_
_entity_poly.entity_id
_entity_poly.type
_entity_poly.pdbx_seq_one_letter_code
_entity_poly.pdbx_strand_id
1 'polypeptide(L)'
;MKSNYDLPERVRWYHTLWDMRNKEFRRTFLTSRRRQWRLFWKYESHLVYERVIMGFIVATGLFLMSNADLTVAMFRLPTEDVNELLKQDVWKKYRNEINERKEHASKMLEESSYIQDKNKPLSS
;
A
#
# COMPACT_ATOMS: atom_id res chain seq x y z
N MET A 1 31.64 -24.64 -17.76
CA MET A 1 33.08 -24.91 -17.91
C MET A 1 33.83 -23.64 -17.50
N LYS A 2 34.65 -23.68 -16.43
CA LYS A 2 35.54 -22.56 -16.09
C LYS A 2 36.71 -22.59 -17.06
N SER A 3 37.02 -21.45 -17.67
CA SER A 3 38.17 -21.33 -18.57
C SER A 3 39.44 -21.58 -17.77
N ASN A 4 40.38 -22.39 -18.28
CA ASN A 4 41.68 -22.64 -17.62
C ASN A 4 42.56 -21.37 -17.53
N TYR A 5 42.11 -20.26 -18.12
CA TYR A 5 42.75 -18.95 -18.07
C TYR A 5 42.17 -18.04 -16.98
N ASP A 6 41.13 -18.46 -16.26
CA ASP A 6 40.57 -17.68 -15.16
C ASP A 6 41.43 -17.83 -13.91
N LEU A 7 42.28 -16.82 -13.68
CA LEU A 7 43.05 -16.69 -12.45
C LEU A 7 42.12 -16.75 -11.22
N PRO A 8 42.52 -17.44 -10.14
CA PRO A 8 41.75 -17.48 -8.89
C PRO A 8 41.46 -16.05 -8.42
N GLU A 9 40.24 -15.78 -7.94
CA GLU A 9 39.79 -14.43 -7.56
C GLU A 9 40.78 -13.68 -6.67
N ARG A 10 41.39 -14.37 -5.69
CA ARG A 10 42.39 -13.79 -4.78
C ARG A 10 43.63 -13.26 -5.50
N VAL A 11 44.08 -13.97 -6.54
CA VAL A 11 45.25 -13.58 -7.36
C VAL A 11 44.89 -12.39 -8.24
N ARG A 12 43.65 -12.34 -8.75
CA ARG A 12 43.13 -11.20 -9.52
C ARG A 12 43.12 -9.91 -8.71
N TRP A 13 42.70 -9.97 -7.45
CA TRP A 13 42.70 -8.83 -6.52
C TRP A 13 44.12 -8.34 -6.23
N TYR A 14 45.07 -9.26 -6.07
CA TYR A 14 46.46 -8.90 -5.81
C TYR A 14 47.08 -8.11 -6.99
N HIS A 15 46.85 -8.58 -8.22
CA HIS A 15 47.30 -7.85 -9.42
C HIS A 15 46.61 -6.50 -9.59
N THR A 16 45.30 -6.42 -9.38
CA THR A 16 44.60 -5.12 -9.46
C THR A 16 45.07 -4.13 -8.40
N LEU A 17 45.37 -4.58 -7.18
CA LEU A 17 45.94 -3.74 -6.12
C LEU A 17 47.37 -3.29 -6.45
N TRP A 18 48.16 -4.16 -7.07
CA TRP A 18 49.51 -3.83 -7.54
C TRP A 18 49.47 -2.77 -8.66
N ASP A 19 48.57 -2.94 -9.64
CA ASP A 19 48.42 -2.04 -10.79
C ASP A 19 47.80 -0.68 -10.41
N MET A 20 47.01 -0.62 -9.32
CA MET A 20 46.49 0.62 -8.75
C MET A 20 47.59 1.61 -8.31
N ARG A 21 48.83 1.15 -8.16
CA ARG A 21 49.98 2.02 -7.90
C ARG A 21 50.24 2.98 -9.06
N ASN A 22 49.97 2.59 -10.31
CA ASN A 22 50.01 3.48 -11.46
C ASN A 22 48.82 4.46 -11.43
N LYS A 23 49.11 5.78 -11.52
CA LYS A 23 48.11 6.85 -11.41
C LYS A 23 47.11 6.84 -12.56
N GLU A 24 47.54 6.45 -13.76
CA GLU A 24 46.67 6.38 -14.95
C GLU A 24 45.70 5.21 -14.85
N PHE A 25 46.21 4.01 -14.54
CA PHE A 25 45.40 2.82 -14.31
C PHE A 25 44.39 3.04 -13.19
N ARG A 26 44.80 3.67 -12.09
CA ARG A 26 43.90 4.00 -10.98
C ARG A 26 42.74 4.87 -11.41
N ARG A 27 42.99 5.91 -12.22
CA ARG A 27 41.94 6.80 -12.71
C ARG A 27 40.97 6.07 -13.62
N THR A 28 41.47 5.29 -14.58
CA THR A 28 40.63 4.53 -15.53
C THR A 28 39.85 3.42 -14.84
N PHE A 29 40.46 2.70 -13.90
CA PHE A 29 39.79 1.66 -13.12
C PHE A 29 38.66 2.24 -12.26
N LEU A 30 38.92 3.34 -11.53
CA LEU A 30 37.90 3.97 -10.69
C LEU A 30 36.75 4.57 -11.52
N THR A 31 37.04 5.20 -12.67
CA THR A 31 35.98 5.75 -13.52
C THR A 31 35.14 4.65 -14.17
N SER A 32 35.78 3.58 -14.66
CA SER A 32 35.09 2.40 -15.19
C SER A 32 34.20 1.74 -14.14
N ARG A 33 34.73 1.52 -12.93
CA ARG A 33 33.98 0.90 -11.83
C ARG A 33 32.80 1.76 -11.37
N ARG A 34 32.96 3.08 -11.30
CA ARG A 34 31.84 4.00 -11.04
C ARG A 34 30.78 3.97 -12.13
N ARG A 35 31.17 3.81 -13.40
CA ARG A 35 30.22 3.66 -14.52
C ARG A 35 29.46 2.34 -14.42
N GLN A 36 30.14 1.24 -14.15
CA GLN A 36 29.51 -0.08 -13.95
C GLN A 36 28.54 -0.05 -12.76
N TRP A 37 28.94 0.58 -11.66
CA TRP A 37 28.07 0.73 -10.49
C TRP A 37 26.81 1.54 -10.82
N ARG A 38 26.95 2.67 -11.55
CA ARG A 38 25.77 3.44 -12.00
C ARG A 38 24.84 2.63 -12.91
N LEU A 39 25.38 1.84 -13.82
CA LEU A 39 24.58 0.97 -14.69
C LEU A 39 23.86 -0.11 -13.88
N PHE A 40 24.56 -0.75 -12.95
CA PHE A 40 23.99 -1.74 -12.03
C PHE A 40 22.84 -1.13 -11.22
N TRP A 41 23.06 0.03 -10.60
CA TRP A 41 22.02 0.73 -9.83
C TRP A 41 20.82 1.10 -10.68
N LYS A 42 21.03 1.59 -11.91
CA LYS A 42 19.92 1.92 -12.81
C LYS A 42 19.12 0.66 -13.17
N TYR A 43 19.79 -0.45 -13.44
CA TYR A 43 19.13 -1.72 -13.78
C TYR A 43 18.38 -2.33 -12.59
N GLU A 44 19.01 -2.42 -11.42
CA GLU A 44 18.34 -2.91 -10.20
C GLU A 44 17.18 -2.00 -9.79
N SER A 45 17.34 -0.68 -9.85
CA SER A 45 16.25 0.24 -9.52
C SER A 45 15.04 0.04 -10.42
N HIS A 46 15.25 -0.29 -11.71
CA HIS A 46 14.17 -0.58 -12.64
C HIS A 46 13.43 -1.86 -12.26
N LEU A 47 14.16 -2.94 -11.95
CA LEU A 47 13.58 -4.20 -11.51
C LEU A 47 12.80 -4.06 -10.21
N VAL A 48 13.33 -3.31 -9.24
CA VAL A 48 12.63 -3.03 -7.98
C VAL A 48 11.37 -2.22 -8.24
N TYR A 49 11.46 -1.18 -9.08
CA TYR A 49 10.32 -0.33 -9.44
C TYR A 49 9.21 -1.12 -10.14
N GLU A 50 9.53 -1.97 -11.10
CA GLU A 50 8.56 -2.87 -11.77
C GLU A 50 7.87 -3.79 -10.77
N ARG A 51 8.63 -4.41 -9.84
CA ARG A 51 8.07 -5.30 -8.82
C ARG A 51 7.15 -4.57 -7.85
N VAL A 52 7.52 -3.36 -7.44
CA VAL A 52 6.69 -2.53 -6.55
C VAL A 52 5.41 -2.09 -7.26
N ILE A 53 5.48 -1.65 -8.52
CA ILE A 53 4.29 -1.28 -9.29
C ILE A 53 3.37 -2.48 -9.47
N MET A 54 3.91 -3.63 -9.90
CA MET A 54 3.10 -4.84 -10.09
C MET A 54 2.48 -5.29 -8.78
N GLY A 55 3.22 -5.23 -7.67
CA GLY A 55 2.70 -5.49 -6.33
C GLY A 55 1.58 -4.52 -5.95
N PHE A 56 1.73 -3.23 -6.25
CA PHE A 56 0.70 -2.22 -6.00
C PHE A 56 -0.56 -2.47 -6.84
N ILE A 57 -0.42 -2.79 -8.14
CA ILE A 57 -1.55 -3.10 -9.02
C ILE A 57 -2.32 -4.33 -8.50
N VAL A 58 -1.60 -5.40 -8.15
CA VAL A 58 -2.22 -6.63 -7.62
C VAL A 58 -2.91 -6.36 -6.28
N ALA A 59 -2.26 -5.65 -5.36
CA ALA A 59 -2.85 -5.29 -4.08
C ALA A 59 -4.11 -4.43 -4.25
N THR A 60 -4.08 -3.45 -5.16
CA THR A 60 -5.22 -2.59 -5.46
C THR A 60 -6.36 -3.40 -6.09
N GLY A 61 -6.07 -4.30 -7.03
CA GLY A 61 -7.07 -5.18 -7.63
C GLY A 61 -7.74 -6.10 -6.60
N LEU A 62 -6.95 -6.72 -5.72
CA LEU A 62 -7.47 -7.55 -4.63
C LEU A 62 -8.31 -6.74 -3.65
N PHE A 63 -7.85 -5.54 -3.27
CA PHE A 63 -8.59 -4.65 -2.38
C PHE A 63 -9.95 -4.25 -2.98
N LEU A 64 -9.98 -3.90 -4.26
CA LEU A 64 -11.20 -3.56 -4.98
C LEU A 64 -12.17 -4.75 -5.09
N MET A 65 -11.67 -5.96 -5.38
CA MET A 65 -12.52 -7.17 -5.41
C MET A 65 -13.05 -7.55 -4.03
N SER A 66 -12.25 -7.38 -2.97
CA SER A 66 -12.69 -7.68 -1.59
C SER A 66 -13.71 -6.67 -1.05
N ASN A 67 -13.70 -5.44 -1.56
CA ASN A 67 -14.59 -4.35 -1.17
C ASN A 67 -15.52 -3.97 -2.33
N ALA A 68 -16.46 -4.85 -2.66
CA ALA A 68 -17.49 -4.62 -3.68
C ALA A 68 -18.30 -3.33 -3.43
N ASP A 69 -18.57 -2.99 -2.17
CA ASP A 69 -19.29 -1.76 -1.79
C ASP A 69 -18.49 -0.47 -2.13
N LEU A 70 -17.15 -0.55 -2.09
CA LEU A 70 -16.25 0.59 -2.29
C LEU A 70 -15.90 0.78 -3.77
N THR A 71 -15.84 -0.30 -4.54
CA THR A 71 -15.73 -0.25 -6.02
C THR A 71 -16.98 0.32 -6.66
N VAL A 72 -18.17 -0.11 -6.23
CA VAL A 72 -19.45 0.49 -6.69
C VAL A 72 -19.54 1.96 -6.30
N ALA A 73 -18.97 2.35 -5.16
CA ALA A 73 -18.89 3.76 -4.75
C ALA A 73 -17.82 4.59 -5.49
N MET A 74 -16.74 3.99 -5.98
CA MET A 74 -15.67 4.70 -6.72
C MET A 74 -15.95 4.78 -8.23
N PHE A 75 -16.52 3.75 -8.84
CA PHE A 75 -16.90 3.73 -10.27
C PHE A 75 -18.27 4.37 -10.54
N ARG A 76 -18.67 5.34 -9.72
CA ARG A 76 -19.88 6.13 -9.91
C ARG A 76 -19.76 6.96 -11.18
N LEU A 77 -20.68 6.77 -12.13
CA LEU A 77 -20.88 7.72 -13.21
C LEU A 77 -21.60 8.96 -12.65
N PRO A 78 -21.14 10.19 -12.93
CA PRO A 78 -21.77 11.42 -12.45
C PRO A 78 -23.17 11.67 -13.02
N THR A 79 -23.69 10.76 -13.85
CA THR A 79 -24.95 10.87 -14.60
C THR A 79 -26.09 9.99 -14.06
N GLU A 80 -25.88 9.20 -13.01
CA GLU A 80 -26.95 8.38 -12.42
C GLU A 80 -27.89 9.22 -11.55
N ASP A 81 -29.20 9.08 -11.78
CA ASP A 81 -30.25 9.81 -11.08
C ASP A 81 -30.20 9.55 -9.57
N VAL A 82 -30.25 10.61 -8.74
CA VAL A 82 -30.08 10.52 -7.28
C VAL A 82 -31.09 9.57 -6.62
N ASN A 83 -32.29 9.47 -7.19
CA ASN A 83 -33.33 8.56 -6.70
C ASN A 83 -33.08 7.08 -7.02
N GLU A 84 -32.34 6.76 -8.08
CA GLU A 84 -31.91 5.40 -8.38
C GLU A 84 -30.72 4.99 -7.52
N LEU A 85 -29.82 5.95 -7.24
CA LEU A 85 -28.70 5.76 -6.31
C LEU A 85 -29.19 5.37 -4.91
N LEU A 86 -30.25 6.01 -4.41
CA LEU A 86 -30.83 5.72 -3.10
C LEU A 86 -31.57 4.36 -3.01
N LYS A 87 -31.78 3.67 -4.13
CA LYS A 87 -32.36 2.33 -4.19
C LYS A 87 -31.30 1.22 -4.19
N GLN A 88 -30.03 1.56 -4.47
CA GLN A 88 -28.92 0.60 -4.43
C GLN A 88 -28.77 0.01 -3.02
N ASP A 89 -28.43 -1.28 -2.96
CA ASP A 89 -28.42 -2.06 -1.71
C ASP A 89 -27.39 -1.54 -0.68
N VAL A 90 -26.33 -0.87 -1.13
CA VAL A 90 -25.35 -0.20 -0.27
C VAL A 90 -26.02 0.85 0.63
N TRP A 91 -26.94 1.65 0.06
CA TRP A 91 -27.64 2.70 0.81
C TRP A 91 -28.74 2.14 1.70
N LYS A 92 -29.35 1.01 1.35
CA LYS A 92 -30.25 0.30 2.25
C LYS A 92 -29.50 -0.22 3.47
N LYS A 93 -28.34 -0.84 3.29
CA LYS A 93 -27.49 -1.33 4.38
C LYS A 93 -27.06 -0.19 5.31
N TYR A 94 -26.61 0.93 4.73
CA TYR A 94 -26.21 2.10 5.51
C TYR A 94 -27.39 2.75 6.26
N ARG A 95 -28.58 2.84 5.65
CA ARG A 95 -29.79 3.32 6.34
C ARG A 95 -30.22 2.39 7.47
N ASN A 96 -30.15 1.08 7.27
CA ASN A 96 -30.50 0.11 8.30
C ASN A 96 -29.55 0.23 9.50
N GLU A 97 -28.25 0.36 9.26
CA GLU A 97 -27.27 0.57 10.32
C GLU A 97 -27.51 1.88 11.08
N ILE A 98 -27.89 2.97 10.39
CA ILE A 98 -28.28 4.22 11.03
C ILE A 98 -29.56 4.05 11.86
N ASN A 99 -30.55 3.33 11.35
CA ASN A 99 -31.81 3.10 12.07
C ASN A 99 -31.58 2.24 13.32
N GLU A 100 -30.76 1.19 13.25
CA GLU A 100 -30.37 0.38 14.42
C GLU A 100 -29.68 1.23 15.49
N ARG A 101 -28.77 2.14 15.08
CA ARG A 101 -28.11 3.07 16.01
C ARG A 101 -29.11 4.03 16.66
N LYS A 102 -30.12 4.49 15.91
CA LYS A 102 -31.18 5.37 16.43
C LYS A 102 -32.09 4.64 17.41
N GLU A 103 -32.49 3.40 17.10
CA GLU A 103 -33.30 2.55 17.99
C GLU A 103 -32.55 2.23 19.29
N HIS A 104 -31.25 1.97 19.20
CA HIS A 104 -30.42 1.76 20.39
C HIS A 104 -30.33 3.04 21.24
N ALA A 105 -30.16 4.21 20.61
CA ALA A 105 -30.12 5.48 21.31
C ALA A 105 -31.48 5.84 21.96
N SER A 106 -32.60 5.58 21.29
CA SER A 106 -33.93 5.82 21.85
C SER A 106 -34.20 4.90 23.05
N LYS A 107 -33.80 3.63 22.97
CA LYS A 107 -33.91 2.68 24.08
C LYS A 107 -33.10 3.13 25.31
N MET A 108 -31.88 3.61 25.10
CA MET A 108 -31.06 4.16 26.20
C MET A 108 -31.67 5.42 26.82
N LEU A 109 -32.30 6.28 26.02
CA LEU A 109 -33.02 7.46 26.53
C LEU A 109 -34.27 7.06 27.32
N GLU A 110 -35.03 6.08 26.85
CA GLU A 110 -36.18 5.53 27.57
C GLU A 110 -35.74 4.93 28.91
N GLU A 111 -34.69 4.11 28.94
CA GLU A 111 -34.13 3.54 30.16
C GLU A 111 -33.63 4.63 31.13
N SER A 112 -32.96 5.67 30.62
CA SER A 112 -32.51 6.82 31.42
C SER A 112 -33.69 7.60 32.01
N SER A 113 -34.72 7.86 31.20
CA SER A 113 -35.94 8.57 31.63
C SER A 113 -36.72 7.78 32.69
N TYR A 114 -36.79 6.46 32.54
CA TYR A 114 -37.41 5.55 33.50
C TYR A 114 -36.68 5.57 34.86
N ILE A 115 -35.34 5.56 34.84
CA ILE A 115 -34.53 5.68 36.07
C ILE A 115 -34.74 7.06 36.72
N GLN A 116 -34.80 8.12 35.92
CA GLN A 116 -35.03 9.48 36.43
C GLN A 116 -36.41 9.61 37.08
N ASP A 117 -37.47 9.07 36.48
CA ASP A 117 -38.82 9.10 37.04
C ASP A 117 -38.96 8.22 38.29
N LYS A 118 -38.30 7.06 38.33
CA LYS A 118 -38.26 6.20 39.51
C LYS A 118 -37.51 6.84 40.69
N ASN A 119 -36.52 7.68 40.40
CA ASN A 119 -35.72 8.40 41.39
C ASN A 119 -36.30 9.77 41.76
N LYS A 120 -37.42 10.19 41.17
CA LYS A 120 -38.13 11.39 41.65
C LYS A 120 -38.65 11.09 43.05
N PRO A 121 -38.35 11.94 44.05
CA PRO A 121 -38.97 11.79 45.36
C PRO A 121 -40.49 11.89 45.17
N LEU A 122 -41.24 10.96 45.77
CA LEU A 122 -42.69 11.07 45.89
C LEU A 122 -43.00 12.46 46.44
N SER A 123 -43.61 13.31 45.61
CA SER A 123 -43.99 14.65 46.01
C SER A 123 -44.87 14.55 47.25
N SER A 124 -44.42 15.15 48.35
CA SER A 124 -45.17 15.35 49.59
C SER A 124 -46.40 16.22 49.37
#